data_AF-A0A7L5DPE0-F1
#
_entry.id   AF-A0A7L5DPE0-F1
#
_cell.length_a   1.000
_cell.length_b   1.000
_cell.length_c   1.000
_cell.angle_alpha   90.00
_cell.angle_beta   90.00
_cell.angle_gamma   90.00
#
_symmetry.space_group_name_H-M   'P 1'
#
loop_
_entity.id
_entity.type
_entity.pdbx_description
1 polymer ?
#
loop_
_entity_poly.entity_id
_entity_poly.type
_entity_poly.pdbx_seq_one_letter_code
_entity_poly.pdbx_strand_id
1 'polypeptide(L)'
;MRQRQRAIDYYQRAADRAETLQDWLLAVESYRRLSVVHAQAGSTAASETAYQRLFDSVEKLPPEQHGAARLPDIGKRYWAQQATSAGRHKADERLTQLLGTNWRRTTRI
;
A
#
# COMPACT_ATOMS: atom_id res chain seq x y z
N MET A 1 6.62 12.31 -18.98
CA MET A 1 5.34 11.56 -18.95
C MET A 1 5.47 10.09 -19.35
N ARG A 2 6.15 9.74 -20.46
CA ARG A 2 6.27 8.34 -20.96
C ARG A 2 6.81 7.31 -19.96
N GLN A 3 7.74 7.70 -19.08
CA GLN A 3 8.30 6.79 -18.07
C GLN A 3 7.32 6.47 -16.93
N ARG A 4 6.46 7.43 -16.53
CA ARG A 4 5.45 7.19 -15.48
C ARG A 4 4.38 6.22 -15.95
N GLN A 5 3.89 6.39 -17.18
CA GLN A 5 2.91 5.46 -17.74
C GLN A 5 3.48 4.04 -17.81
N ARG A 6 4.71 3.89 -18.32
CA ARG A 6 5.39 2.58 -18.33
C ARG A 6 5.53 2.00 -16.92
N ALA A 7 5.86 2.81 -15.92
CA ALA A 7 5.94 2.34 -14.53
C ALA A 7 4.58 1.86 -14.01
N ILE A 8 3.49 2.57 -14.29
CA ILE A 8 2.12 2.14 -13.96
C ILE A 8 1.84 0.79 -14.62
N ASP A 9 2.06 0.68 -15.93
CA ASP A 9 1.79 -0.56 -16.67
C ASP A 9 2.62 -1.74 -16.13
N TYR A 10 3.90 -1.53 -15.80
CA TYR A 10 4.76 -2.57 -15.24
C TYR A 10 4.35 -2.99 -13.83
N TYR A 11 4.04 -2.03 -12.94
CA TYR A 11 3.63 -2.37 -11.58
C TYR A 11 2.25 -3.02 -11.53
N GLN A 12 1.31 -2.61 -12.40
CA GLN A 12 0.02 -3.27 -12.52
C GLN A 12 0.21 -4.74 -12.96
N ARG A 13 0.97 -4.98 -14.03
CA ARG A 13 1.25 -6.35 -14.51
C ARG A 13 1.95 -7.20 -13.46
N ALA A 14 2.87 -6.61 -12.70
CA ALA A 14 3.55 -7.31 -11.61
C ALA A 14 2.58 -7.69 -10.49
N ALA A 15 1.69 -6.77 -10.09
CA ALA A 15 0.66 -7.03 -9.09
C ALA A 15 -0.30 -8.14 -9.55
N ASP A 16 -0.83 -8.06 -10.76
CA ASP A 16 -1.76 -9.06 -11.31
C ASP A 16 -1.13 -10.47 -11.35
N ARG A 17 0.15 -10.55 -11.75
CA ARG A 17 0.90 -11.79 -11.78
C ARG A 17 1.16 -12.33 -10.36
N ALA A 18 1.51 -11.46 -9.42
CA ALA A 18 1.74 -11.81 -8.04
C ALA A 18 0.45 -12.35 -7.38
N GLU A 19 -0.69 -11.70 -7.60
CA GLU A 19 -2.00 -12.20 -7.12
C GLU A 19 -2.33 -13.57 -7.71
N THR A 20 -2.09 -13.78 -9.02
CA THR A 20 -2.32 -15.07 -9.70
C THR A 20 -1.45 -16.18 -9.11
N LEU A 21 -0.22 -15.87 -8.71
CA LEU A 21 0.72 -16.81 -8.09
C LEU A 21 0.55 -16.92 -6.58
N GLN A 22 -0.35 -16.14 -5.98
CA GLN A 22 -0.48 -15.99 -4.53
C GLN A 22 0.83 -15.55 -3.84
N ASP A 23 1.68 -14.82 -4.56
CA ASP A 23 2.86 -14.15 -4.00
C ASP A 23 2.44 -12.81 -3.39
N TRP A 24 1.86 -12.89 -2.19
CA TRP A 24 1.25 -11.72 -1.54
C TRP A 24 2.28 -10.65 -1.15
N LEU A 25 3.51 -11.03 -0.84
CA LEU A 25 4.57 -10.07 -0.54
C LEU A 25 4.94 -9.24 -1.79
N LEU A 26 5.07 -9.89 -2.95
CA LEU A 26 5.29 -9.19 -4.21
C LEU A 26 4.08 -8.34 -4.60
N ALA A 27 2.85 -8.82 -4.35
CA ALA A 27 1.63 -8.04 -4.60
C ALA A 27 1.61 -6.75 -3.77
N VAL A 28 1.89 -6.85 -2.46
CA VAL A 28 1.97 -5.69 -1.55
C VAL A 28 3.00 -4.67 -2.05
N GLU A 29 4.21 -5.11 -2.40
CA GLU A 29 5.26 -4.20 -2.88
C GLU A 29 4.90 -3.58 -4.24
N SER A 30 4.27 -4.35 -5.14
CA SER A 30 3.86 -3.87 -6.46
C SER A 30 2.78 -2.80 -6.34
N TYR A 31 1.73 -3.05 -5.55
CA TYR A 31 0.69 -2.06 -5.29
C TYR A 31 1.21 -0.84 -4.55
N ARG A 32 2.18 -1.00 -3.64
CA ARG A 32 2.83 0.13 -2.96
C ARG A 32 3.55 1.05 -3.94
N ARG A 33 4.23 0.48 -4.94
CA ARG A 33 4.91 1.26 -5.97
C ARG A 33 3.92 1.90 -6.92
N LEU A 34 2.86 1.17 -7.29
CA LEU A 34 1.78 1.68 -8.13
C LEU A 34 1.10 2.90 -7.48
N SER A 35 0.78 2.85 -6.18
CA SER A 35 0.16 3.97 -5.47
C SER A 35 1.05 5.21 -5.47
N VAL A 36 2.36 5.04 -5.20
CA VAL A 36 3.33 6.13 -5.25
C VAL A 36 3.40 6.77 -6.65
N VAL A 37 3.42 5.97 -7.71
CA VAL A 37 3.47 6.50 -9.08
C VAL A 37 2.17 7.22 -9.44
N HIS A 38 1.01 6.72 -9.03
CA HIS A 38 -0.27 7.41 -9.22
C HIS A 38 -0.34 8.74 -8.46
N ALA A 39 0.11 8.78 -7.21
CA ALA A 39 0.21 10.02 -6.43
C ALA A 39 1.14 11.04 -7.12
N GLN A 40 2.31 10.60 -7.59
CA GLN A 40 3.24 11.45 -8.35
C GLN A 40 2.69 11.91 -9.70
N ALA A 41 1.75 11.16 -10.28
CA ALA A 41 1.01 11.54 -11.48
C ALA A 41 -0.18 12.47 -11.19
N GLY A 42 -0.44 12.81 -9.92
CA GLY A 42 -1.56 13.66 -9.50
C GLY A 42 -2.91 12.92 -9.43
N SER A 43 -2.92 11.59 -9.57
CA SER A 43 -4.14 10.78 -9.50
C SER A 43 -4.33 10.20 -8.10
N THR A 44 -4.91 11.00 -7.21
CA THR A 44 -5.20 10.60 -5.83
C THR A 44 -6.14 9.40 -5.77
N ALA A 45 -7.17 9.36 -6.62
CA ALA A 45 -8.14 8.26 -6.65
C ALA A 45 -7.48 6.93 -7.03
N ALA A 46 -6.62 6.92 -8.05
CA ALA A 46 -5.90 5.71 -8.45
C ALA A 46 -4.86 5.28 -7.40
N SER A 47 -4.22 6.24 -6.70
CA SER A 47 -3.36 5.94 -5.56
C SER A 47 -4.14 5.22 -4.45
N GLU A 48 -5.34 5.72 -4.13
CA GLU A 48 -6.22 5.14 -3.12
C GLU A 48 -6.66 3.72 -3.50
N THR A 49 -7.06 3.49 -4.75
CA THR A 49 -7.38 2.15 -5.25
C THR A 49 -6.20 1.18 -5.11
N ALA A 50 -4.98 1.63 -5.45
CA ALA A 50 -3.79 0.80 -5.29
C ALA A 50 -3.52 0.49 -3.80
N TYR A 51 -3.75 1.43 -2.88
CA TYR A 51 -3.65 1.15 -1.44
C TYR A 51 -4.71 0.17 -0.94
N GLN A 52 -5.95 0.25 -1.42
CA GLN A 52 -6.99 -0.71 -1.06
C GLN A 52 -6.58 -2.13 -1.45
N ARG A 53 -6.11 -2.32 -2.69
CA ARG A 53 -5.64 -3.62 -3.19
C ARG A 53 -4.39 -4.11 -2.45
N LEU A 54 -3.51 -3.19 -2.05
CA LEU A 54 -2.39 -3.49 -1.16
C LEU A 54 -2.91 -4.07 0.16
N PHE A 55 -3.87 -3.42 0.82
CA PHE A 55 -4.39 -3.89 2.10
C PHE A 55 -5.14 -5.22 1.98
N ASP A 56 -5.86 -5.47 0.90
CA ASP A 56 -6.47 -6.77 0.60
C ASP A 56 -5.41 -7.88 0.44
N SER A 57 -4.24 -7.53 -0.11
CA SER A 57 -3.10 -8.45 -0.22
C SER A 57 -2.45 -8.71 1.14
N VAL A 58 -2.40 -7.70 2.02
CA VAL A 58 -1.88 -7.82 3.38
C VAL A 58 -2.69 -8.80 4.22
N GLU A 59 -4.02 -8.80 4.08
CA GLU A 59 -4.88 -9.76 4.80
C GLU A 59 -4.62 -11.22 4.40
N LYS A 60 -3.99 -11.45 3.25
CA LYS A 60 -3.62 -12.78 2.73
C LYS A 60 -2.17 -13.14 3.02
N LEU A 61 -1.36 -12.22 3.58
CA LEU A 61 0.04 -12.49 3.88
C LEU A 61 0.17 -13.56 4.97
N PRO A 62 0.98 -14.61 4.73
CA PRO A 62 1.35 -15.55 5.77
C PRO A 62 2.07 -14.84 6.95
N PRO A 63 1.84 -15.24 8.21
CA PRO A 63 2.42 -14.60 9.39
C PRO A 63 3.94 -14.40 9.32
N GLU A 64 4.67 -15.37 8.77
CA GLU A 64 6.12 -15.35 8.60
C GLU A 64 6.61 -14.23 7.66
N GLN A 65 5.74 -13.72 6.78
CA GLN A 65 6.06 -12.65 5.84
C GLN A 65 5.68 -11.25 6.35
N HIS A 66 4.96 -11.14 7.48
CA HIS A 66 4.48 -9.86 8.00
C HIS A 66 5.62 -8.87 8.29
N GLY A 67 6.74 -9.37 8.80
CA GLY A 67 7.94 -8.55 9.05
C GLY A 67 8.54 -7.97 7.77
N ALA A 68 8.54 -8.74 6.67
CA ALA A 68 9.10 -8.31 5.39
C ALA A 68 8.22 -7.29 4.66
N ALA A 69 6.91 -7.27 4.93
CA ALA A 69 5.96 -6.39 4.26
C ALA A 69 6.09 -4.90 4.65
N ARG A 70 6.85 -4.57 5.71
CA ARG A 70 7.11 -3.18 6.15
C ARG A 70 5.84 -2.34 6.35
N LEU A 71 4.78 -2.98 6.84
CA LEU A 71 3.45 -2.38 6.95
C LEU A 71 3.40 -1.06 7.75
N PRO A 72 4.18 -0.85 8.83
CA PRO A 72 4.19 0.44 9.54
C PRO A 72 4.63 1.61 8.65
N ASP A 73 5.61 1.41 7.76
CA ASP A 73 6.09 2.47 6.86
C ASP A 73 5.09 2.75 5.74
N ILE A 74 4.44 1.70 5.24
CA ILE A 74 3.34 1.80 4.27
C ILE A 74 2.19 2.58 4.89
N GLY A 75 1.79 2.23 6.11
CA GLY A 75 0.72 2.89 6.84
C GLY A 75 0.99 4.37 7.10
N LYS A 76 2.20 4.74 7.52
CA LYS A 76 2.59 6.15 7.69
C LYS A 76 2.45 6.94 6.38
N ARG A 77 2.90 6.39 5.26
CA ARG A 77 2.76 7.04 3.94
C ARG A 77 1.31 7.16 3.51
N TYR A 78 0.53 6.08 3.67
CA TYR A 78 -0.90 6.08 3.39
C TYR A 78 -1.63 7.15 4.20
N TRP A 79 -1.38 7.23 5.51
CA TRP A 79 -1.97 8.25 6.37
C TRP A 79 -1.56 9.67 5.97
N ALA A 80 -0.27 9.87 5.68
CA ALA A 80 0.27 11.18 5.28
C ALA A 80 -0.28 11.66 3.92
N GLN A 81 -0.69 10.75 3.02
CA GLN A 81 -1.28 11.13 1.74
C GLN A 81 -2.71 11.71 1.89
N GLN A 82 -3.39 11.41 2.99
CA GLN A 82 -4.79 11.79 3.16
C GLN A 82 -4.91 13.31 3.37
N ALA A 83 -5.54 13.98 2.40
CA ALA A 83 -5.70 15.43 2.41
C ALA A 83 -6.64 15.93 3.52
N THR A 84 -7.70 15.17 3.82
CA THR A 84 -8.76 15.58 4.76
C THR A 84 -8.61 14.91 6.12
N SER A 85 -9.16 15.54 7.16
CA SER A 85 -9.27 14.94 8.50
C SER A 85 -10.07 13.64 8.47
N ALA A 86 -11.18 13.61 7.72
CA ALA A 86 -11.99 12.41 7.55
C ALA A 86 -11.21 11.27 6.86
N GLY A 87 -10.40 11.57 5.84
CA GLY A 87 -9.53 10.58 5.20
C GLY A 87 -8.48 10.03 6.17
N ARG A 88 -7.84 10.90 6.96
CA ARG A 88 -6.90 10.48 8.00
C ARG A 88 -7.55 9.60 9.07
N HIS A 89 -8.78 9.90 9.46
CA HIS A 89 -9.55 9.08 10.42
C HIS A 89 -9.84 7.68 9.86
N LYS A 90 -10.32 7.58 8.62
CA LYS A 90 -10.52 6.27 7.94
C LYS A 90 -9.21 5.49 7.82
N ALA A 91 -8.11 6.18 7.51
CA ALA A 91 -6.80 5.56 7.46
C ALA A 91 -6.36 5.05 8.84
N ASP A 92 -6.63 5.80 9.91
CA ASP A 92 -6.38 5.36 11.28
C ASP A 92 -7.14 4.08 11.64
N GLU A 93 -8.44 4.01 11.30
CA GLU A 93 -9.27 2.83 11.53
C GLU A 93 -8.69 1.61 10.80
N ARG A 94 -8.42 1.75 9.51
CA ARG A 94 -7.89 0.66 8.67
C ARG A 94 -6.53 0.17 9.17
N LEU A 95 -5.62 1.09 9.48
CA LEU A 95 -4.28 0.74 9.97
C LEU A 95 -4.31 0.15 11.37
N THR A 96 -5.25 0.58 12.22
CA THR A 96 -5.45 -0.03 13.54
C THR A 96 -5.97 -1.45 13.44
N GLN A 97 -6.88 -1.73 12.51
CA GLN A 97 -7.36 -3.10 12.25
C GLN A 97 -6.23 -4.01 11.77
N LEU A 98 -5.37 -3.53 10.87
CA LEU A 98 -4.31 -4.33 10.28
C LEU A 98 -3.08 -4.49 11.18
N LEU A 99 -2.71 -3.46 11.94
CA LEU A 99 -1.41 -3.36 12.63
C LEU A 99 -1.52 -3.20 14.14
N GLY A 100 -2.74 -3.12 14.66
CA GLY A 100 -3.01 -2.82 16.07
C GLY A 100 -2.84 -1.33 16.40
N THR A 101 -3.27 -0.94 17.61
CA THR A 101 -3.34 0.46 18.07
C THR A 101 -1.98 1.16 18.20
N ASN A 102 -0.88 0.41 18.24
CA ASN A 102 0.47 0.94 18.40
C ASN A 102 1.19 1.24 17.08
N TRP A 103 0.54 1.09 15.92
CA TRP A 103 1.17 1.22 14.60
C TRP A 103 1.88 2.57 14.36
N ARG A 104 1.43 3.63 15.04
CA ARG A 104 2.04 4.97 14.99
C ARG A 104 3.38 5.07 15.74
N ARG A 105 3.64 4.19 16.71
CA ARG A 105 4.83 4.22 17.59
C ARG A 105 6.00 3.39 17.08
N THR A 106 5.80 2.58 16.05
CA THR A 106 6.80 1.63 15.51
C THR A 106 7.89 2.31 14.67
N THR A 107 8.51 3.38 15.19
CA THR A 107 9.66 4.07 14.55
C THR A 107 10.83 4.16 15.52
N ARG A 108 11.34 3.00 15.96
CA ARG A 108 12.69 2.93 16.55
C ARG A 108 13.38 1.70 15.98
N ILE A 109 14.22 1.94 14.98
CA ILE A 109 15.45 1.18 14.71
C ILE A 109 16.53 2.23 14.56
#